data_AF-A0A8J3ANL7-F1
#
_entry.id   AF-A0A8J3ANL7-F1
#
_cell.length_a   1.000
_cell.length_b   1.000
_cell.length_c   1.000
_cell.angle_alpha   90.00
_cell.angle_beta   90.00
_cell.angle_gamma   90.00
#
_symmetry.space_group_name_H-M   'P 1'
#
loop_
_entity.id
_entity.type
_entity.pdbx_description
1 polymer ?
#
loop_
_entity_poly.entity_id
_entity_poly.type
_entity_poly.pdbx_seq_one_letter_code
_entity_poly.pdbx_strand_id
1 'polypeptide(L)'
;MAINSILQSKKQTDGKKRKTRKDKKWNIKVYVTEEQDYYLRLKSSMQRVSLTEYSTVGFCRLFERTYEFPPKEYLITPYMVHLNLEERYYEEVTSNAVKWRCSIREAAYRMFQFGLILGVL
;
A
#
# COMPACT_ATOMS: atom_id res chain seq x y z
N MET A 1 -50.16 15.79 -7.32
CA MET A 1 -49.08 15.01 -7.94
C MET A 1 -48.14 14.54 -6.84
N ALA A 2 -48.09 13.23 -6.62
CA ALA A 2 -47.51 12.58 -5.45
C ALA A 2 -45.98 12.42 -5.57
N ILE A 3 -45.21 12.90 -4.58
CA ILE A 3 -43.75 12.74 -4.47
C ILE A 3 -43.39 11.66 -3.41
N ASN A 4 -44.32 10.78 -3.07
CA ASN A 4 -44.13 9.76 -2.02
C ASN A 4 -43.99 8.33 -2.56
N SER A 5 -43.04 8.07 -3.47
CA SER A 5 -42.80 6.67 -3.92
C SER A 5 -41.35 6.28 -4.24
N ILE A 6 -40.34 7.14 -4.08
CA ILE A 6 -38.93 6.75 -4.36
C ILE A 6 -38.23 6.16 -3.12
N LEU A 7 -38.92 6.05 -1.97
CA LEU A 7 -38.38 5.49 -0.72
C LEU A 7 -38.86 4.05 -0.45
N GLN A 8 -39.03 3.21 -1.47
CA GLN A 8 -39.35 1.79 -1.26
C GLN A 8 -38.13 0.86 -1.39
N SER A 9 -37.66 0.44 -0.21
CA SER A 9 -37.04 -0.84 0.09
C SER A 9 -35.59 -1.10 -0.36
N LYS A 10 -34.62 -0.42 0.27
CA LYS A 10 -33.36 -1.12 0.56
C LYS A 10 -33.65 -2.11 1.68
N LYS A 11 -33.73 -3.40 1.33
CA LYS A 11 -33.70 -4.51 2.31
C LYS A 11 -32.58 -4.22 3.30
N GLN A 12 -32.97 -3.92 4.54
CA GLN A 12 -32.07 -3.83 5.68
C GLN A 12 -31.60 -5.27 5.92
N THR A 13 -30.53 -5.68 5.23
CA THR A 13 -29.83 -6.92 5.58
C THR A 13 -29.19 -6.67 6.93
N ASP A 14 -29.64 -7.37 7.97
CA ASP A 14 -28.99 -7.39 9.27
C ASP A 14 -27.48 -7.47 9.07
N GLY A 15 -26.81 -6.39 9.46
CA GLY A 15 -25.40 -6.13 9.22
C GLY A 15 -24.52 -7.03 10.07
N LYS A 16 -24.59 -8.36 9.88
CA LYS A 16 -23.51 -9.24 10.32
C LYS A 16 -22.26 -8.80 9.58
N LYS A 17 -21.44 -7.98 10.24
CA LYS A 17 -20.06 -7.68 9.82
C LYS A 17 -19.44 -9.01 9.43
N ARG A 18 -19.18 -9.21 8.14
CA ARG A 18 -18.47 -10.39 7.66
C ARG A 18 -17.16 -10.46 8.44
N LYS A 19 -16.91 -11.60 9.09
CA LYS A 19 -15.67 -11.84 9.82
C LYS A 19 -14.51 -11.65 8.85
N THR A 20 -13.73 -10.60 9.04
CA THR A 20 -12.48 -10.40 8.29
C THR A 20 -11.53 -11.51 8.74
N ARG A 21 -10.99 -12.26 7.78
CA ARG A 21 -9.97 -13.28 8.05
C ARG A 21 -8.74 -12.56 8.60
N LYS A 22 -8.16 -13.06 9.69
CA LYS A 22 -6.96 -12.48 10.32
C LYS A 22 -5.76 -12.46 9.36
N ASP A 23 -5.76 -13.41 8.43
CA ASP A 23 -4.78 -13.68 7.39
C ASP A 23 -4.98 -12.83 6.12
N LYS A 24 -5.91 -11.86 6.13
CA LYS A 24 -6.14 -10.97 4.98
C LYS A 24 -4.93 -10.05 4.78
N LYS A 25 -4.31 -10.16 3.61
CA LYS A 25 -3.29 -9.20 3.15
C LYS A 25 -3.94 -8.02 2.42
N TRP A 26 -3.36 -6.84 2.61
CA TRP A 26 -3.78 -5.59 1.96
C TRP A 26 -2.84 -5.28 0.80
N ASN A 27 -3.40 -5.19 -0.41
CA ASN A 27 -2.62 -4.86 -1.60
C ASN A 27 -2.54 -3.34 -1.78
N ILE A 28 -1.32 -2.80 -1.87
CA ILE A 28 -1.06 -1.41 -2.26
C ILE A 28 -0.20 -1.41 -3.53
N LYS A 29 -0.56 -0.59 -4.52
CA LYS A 29 0.25 -0.35 -5.71
C LYS A 29 1.12 0.88 -5.51
N VAL A 30 2.42 0.79 -5.76
CA VAL A 30 3.37 1.90 -5.63
C VAL A 30 4.01 2.18 -6.97
N TYR A 31 4.02 3.44 -7.38
CA TYR A 31 4.68 3.90 -8.61
C TYR A 31 6.19 3.94 -8.43
N VAL A 32 6.91 3.55 -9.48
CA VAL A 32 8.38 3.54 -9.53
C VAL A 32 8.86 4.03 -10.89
N THR A 33 10.10 4.52 -10.98
CA THR A 33 10.70 4.83 -12.29
C THR A 33 11.05 3.53 -13.04
N GLU A 34 11.34 3.64 -14.33
CA GLU A 34 11.81 2.50 -15.14
C GLU A 34 13.09 1.87 -14.55
N GLU A 35 14.05 2.71 -14.16
CA GLU A 35 15.30 2.27 -13.54
C GLU A 35 15.05 1.53 -12.22
N GLN A 36 14.14 2.05 -11.39
CA GLN A 36 13.74 1.41 -10.13
C GLN A 36 13.03 0.07 -10.38
N ASP A 37 12.13 -0.01 -11.36
CA ASP A 37 11.46 -1.25 -11.73
C ASP A 37 12.47 -2.30 -12.22
N TYR A 38 13.40 -1.91 -13.10
CA TYR A 38 14.50 -2.78 -13.55
C TYR A 38 15.35 -3.28 -12.38
N TYR A 39 15.79 -2.37 -11.50
CA TYR A 39 16.59 -2.71 -10.32
C TYR A 39 15.87 -3.71 -9.41
N LEU A 40 14.61 -3.45 -9.07
CA LEU A 40 13.80 -4.32 -8.20
C LEU A 40 13.58 -5.70 -8.84
N ARG A 41 13.33 -5.75 -10.16
CA ARG A 41 13.21 -7.02 -10.89
C ARG A 41 14.50 -7.80 -10.87
N LEU A 42 15.64 -7.16 -11.14
CA LEU A 42 16.95 -7.78 -11.10
C LEU A 42 17.23 -8.37 -9.70
N LYS A 43 17.03 -7.58 -8.64
CA LYS A 43 17.23 -8.04 -7.26
C LYS A 43 16.31 -9.19 -6.87
N SER A 44 15.03 -9.10 -7.20
CA SER A 44 14.08 -10.19 -6.92
C SER A 44 14.47 -11.48 -7.63
N SER A 45 14.93 -11.40 -8.89
CA SER A 45 15.44 -12.53 -9.66
C SER A 45 16.70 -13.13 -9.05
N MET A 46 17.68 -12.30 -8.64
CA MET A 46 18.90 -12.76 -7.96
C MET A 46 18.59 -13.51 -6.66
N GLN A 47 17.53 -13.11 -5.95
CA GLN A 47 17.08 -13.76 -4.71
C GLN A 47 16.09 -14.91 -4.94
N ARG A 48 15.74 -15.21 -6.21
CA ARG A 48 14.79 -16.28 -6.59
C ARG A 48 13.41 -16.13 -5.94
N VAL A 49 12.95 -14.91 -5.74
CA VAL A 49 11.62 -14.58 -5.19
C VAL A 49 10.83 -13.75 -6.19
N SER A 50 9.51 -13.67 -6.01
CA SER A 50 8.69 -12.79 -6.85
C SER A 50 8.96 -11.31 -6.57
N LEU A 51 8.77 -10.43 -7.57
CA LEU A 51 8.90 -8.97 -7.40
C LEU A 51 8.03 -8.43 -6.25
N THR A 52 6.78 -8.92 -6.15
CA THR A 52 5.84 -8.53 -5.09
C THR A 52 6.36 -8.96 -3.71
N GLU A 53 6.86 -10.19 -3.58
CA GLU A 53 7.42 -10.69 -2.32
C GLU A 53 8.66 -9.89 -1.91
N TYR A 54 9.59 -9.71 -2.85
CA TYR A 54 10.81 -8.91 -2.64
C TYR A 54 10.48 -7.49 -2.17
N SER A 55 9.60 -6.80 -2.90
CA SER A 55 9.18 -5.43 -2.59
C SER A 55 8.44 -5.37 -1.25
N THR A 56 7.59 -6.36 -0.95
CA THR A 56 6.86 -6.42 0.32
C THR A 56 7.81 -6.62 1.50
N VAL A 57 8.75 -7.57 1.41
CA VAL A 57 9.70 -7.86 2.49
C VAL A 57 10.62 -6.66 2.74
N GLY A 58 11.20 -6.07 1.70
CA GLY A 58 12.05 -4.89 1.85
C GLY A 58 11.29 -3.68 2.38
N PHE A 59 10.03 -3.49 1.98
CA PHE A 59 9.19 -2.43 2.53
C PHE A 59 8.87 -2.66 4.01
N CYS A 60 8.56 -3.89 4.42
CA CYS A 60 8.30 -4.23 5.82
C CYS A 60 9.52 -3.98 6.73
N ARG A 61 10.75 -4.15 6.22
CA ARG A 61 11.98 -3.84 6.97
C ARG A 61 12.11 -2.37 7.36
N LEU A 62 11.41 -1.47 6.69
CA LEU A 62 11.38 -0.06 7.06
C LEU A 62 10.71 0.17 8.43
N PHE A 63 9.85 -0.75 8.88
CA PHE A 63 9.18 -0.64 10.18
C PHE A 63 9.93 -1.33 11.31
N GLU A 64 11.04 -2.02 11.02
CA GLU A 64 11.91 -2.61 12.05
C GLU A 64 12.76 -1.55 12.76
N ARG A 65 12.83 -0.34 12.22
CA ARG A 65 13.56 0.80 12.75
C ARG A 65 12.66 2.03 12.77
N THR A 66 12.93 2.93 13.70
CA THR A 66 12.23 4.21 13.75
C THR A 66 12.84 5.15 12.71
N TYR A 67 12.16 5.32 11.58
CA TYR A 67 12.52 6.29 10.56
C TYR A 67 11.54 7.47 10.54
N GLU A 68 12.07 8.65 10.30
CA GLU A 68 11.27 9.79 9.82
C GLU A 68 11.30 9.78 8.29
N PHE A 69 10.14 9.57 7.68
CA PHE A 69 10.02 9.58 6.23
C PHE A 69 9.95 11.04 5.73
N PRO A 70 10.94 11.51 4.95
CA PRO A 70 10.93 12.86 4.44
C PRO A 70 9.77 13.05 3.44
N PRO A 71 9.25 14.28 3.29
CA PRO A 71 8.32 14.60 2.23
C PRO A 71 8.90 14.23 0.85
N LYS A 72 8.09 13.57 0.02
CA LYS A 72 8.44 13.25 -1.36
C LYS A 72 7.25 13.55 -2.26
N GLU A 73 7.52 14.19 -3.39
CA GLU A 73 6.53 14.46 -4.42
C GLU A 73 5.97 13.16 -4.99
N TYR A 74 4.65 13.05 -5.07
CA TYR A 74 3.97 11.85 -5.53
C TYR A 74 3.92 11.79 -7.06
N LEU A 75 4.85 11.04 -7.65
CA LEU A 75 4.96 10.92 -9.10
C LEU A 75 4.26 9.65 -9.60
N ILE A 76 3.39 9.83 -10.59
CA ILE A 76 2.69 8.74 -11.29
C ILE A 76 3.52 8.35 -12.51
N THR A 77 3.80 7.06 -12.64
CA THR A 77 4.59 6.49 -13.74
C THR A 77 3.84 5.28 -14.32
N PRO A 78 4.22 4.79 -15.51
CA PRO A 78 3.61 3.58 -16.06
C PRO A 78 4.03 2.30 -15.31
N TYR A 79 5.11 2.34 -14.53
CA TYR A 79 5.64 1.20 -13.79
C TYR A 79 5.13 1.19 -12.34
N MET A 80 4.69 0.03 -11.89
CA MET A 80 4.20 -0.15 -10.52
C MET A 80 4.68 -1.46 -9.92
N VAL A 81 4.95 -1.42 -8.62
CA VAL A 81 5.15 -2.60 -7.79
C VAL A 81 3.98 -2.79 -6.84
N HIS A 82 3.74 -4.05 -6.47
CA HIS A 82 2.69 -4.40 -5.52
C HIS A 82 3.30 -4.71 -4.15
N LEU A 83 2.65 -4.20 -3.11
CA LEU A 83 2.93 -4.53 -1.72
C LEU A 83 1.76 -5.33 -1.15
N ASN A 84 2.03 -6.53 -0.62
CA ASN A 84 1.04 -7.38 0.02
C ASN A 84 1.23 -7.37 1.53
N LEU A 85 0.70 -6.33 2.18
CA LEU A 85 0.98 -6.04 3.60
C LEU A 85 0.08 -6.83 4.55
N GLU A 86 0.64 -7.24 5.67
CA GLU A 86 -0.13 -7.64 6.85
C GLU A 86 -0.84 -6.43 7.47
N GLU A 87 -1.89 -6.68 8.26
CA GLU A 87 -2.69 -5.64 8.91
C GLU A 87 -1.83 -4.63 9.67
N ARG A 88 -0.86 -5.09 10.47
CA ARG A 88 0.06 -4.20 11.22
C ARG A 88 0.77 -3.17 10.34
N TYR A 89 1.33 -3.59 9.20
CA TYR A 89 2.08 -2.69 8.32
C TYR A 89 1.13 -1.80 7.52
N TYR A 90 -0.05 -2.30 7.17
CA TYR A 90 -1.09 -1.51 6.53
C TYR A 90 -1.61 -0.39 7.44
N GLU A 91 -1.78 -0.66 8.73
CA GLU A 91 -2.16 0.32 9.75
C GLU A 91 -1.10 1.40 9.93
N GLU A 92 0.19 1.04 9.90
CA GLU A 92 1.29 2.01 9.94
C GLU A 92 1.28 2.96 8.73
N VAL A 93 1.11 2.40 7.52
CA VAL A 93 0.97 3.22 6.30
C VAL A 93 -0.26 4.12 6.40
N THR A 94 -1.37 3.60 6.91
CA THR A 94 -2.62 4.36 7.07
C THR A 94 -2.46 5.50 8.07
N SER A 95 -1.81 5.24 9.20
CA SER A 95 -1.53 6.24 10.24
C SER A 95 -0.69 7.39 9.70
N ASN A 96 0.34 7.07 8.91
CA ASN A 96 1.16 8.08 8.25
C ASN A 96 0.40 8.82 7.14
N ALA A 97 -0.47 8.15 6.38
CA ALA A 97 -1.34 8.80 5.40
C ALA A 97 -2.25 9.85 6.05
N VAL A 98 -2.83 9.53 7.21
CA VAL A 98 -3.62 10.48 8.01
C VAL A 98 -2.74 11.63 8.50
N LYS A 99 -1.57 11.33 9.09
CA LYS A 99 -0.61 12.33 9.60
C LYS A 99 -0.19 13.32 8.51
N TRP A 100 0.04 12.83 7.29
CA TRP A 100 0.48 13.63 6.15
C TRP A 100 -0.67 14.20 5.31
N ARG A 101 -1.92 13.91 5.68
CA ARG A 101 -3.14 14.32 4.96
C ARG A 101 -3.10 13.94 3.48
N CYS A 102 -2.66 12.72 3.17
CA CYS A 102 -2.53 12.22 1.81
C CYS A 102 -3.21 10.86 1.64
N SER A 103 -3.22 10.33 0.41
CA SER A 103 -3.77 9.00 0.15
C SER A 103 -2.84 7.90 0.71
N ILE A 104 -3.41 6.73 1.03
CA ILE A 104 -2.62 5.54 1.44
C ILE A 104 -1.56 5.19 0.38
N ARG A 105 -1.91 5.35 -0.90
CA ARG A 105 -1.00 5.08 -2.02
C ARG A 105 0.18 6.05 -2.04
N GLU A 106 -0.09 7.32 -1.78
CA GLU A 106 0.92 8.36 -1.69
C GLU A 106 1.82 8.18 -0.48
N ALA A 107 1.26 7.85 0.69
CA ALA A 107 2.04 7.54 1.88
C ALA A 107 2.97 6.35 1.66
N ALA A 108 2.44 5.25 1.10
CA ALA A 108 3.23 4.08 0.74
C ALA A 108 4.33 4.44 -0.28
N TYR A 109 4.02 5.28 -1.27
CA TYR A 109 5.02 5.76 -2.23
C TYR A 109 6.15 6.53 -1.54
N ARG A 110 5.84 7.49 -0.65
CA ARG A 110 6.86 8.27 0.07
C ARG A 110 7.79 7.37 0.87
N MET A 111 7.23 6.42 1.62
CA MET A 111 7.99 5.43 2.40
C MET A 111 8.83 4.50 1.51
N PHE A 112 8.26 4.02 0.41
CA PHE A 112 8.94 3.11 -0.50
C PHE A 112 10.12 3.78 -1.20
N GLN A 113 9.95 5.03 -1.65
CA GLN A 113 11.04 5.82 -2.24
C GLN A 113 12.17 6.07 -1.23
N PHE A 114 11.83 6.31 0.04
CA PHE A 114 12.83 6.41 1.10
C PHE A 114 13.60 5.09 1.29
N GLY A 115 12.91 3.95 1.27
CA GLY A 115 13.56 2.64 1.36
C GLY A 115 14.51 2.32 0.20
N LEU A 116 14.18 2.76 -1.01
CA LEU A 116 15.06 2.65 -2.18
C LEU A 116 16.33 3.49 -2.00
N ILE A 117 16.21 4.71 -1.47
CA ILE A 117 17.37 5.59 -1.20
C ILE A 117 18.31 4.97 -0.15
N LEU A 118 17.75 4.32 0.87
CA LEU A 118 18.55 3.66 1.92
C LEU A 118 19.16 2.32 1.47
N GLY A 119 18.80 1.78 0.30
CA GLY A 119 19.24 0.45 -0.14
C GLY A 119 18.68 -0.70 0.70
N VAL A 120 17.54 -0.47 1.38
CA VAL A 120 16.83 -1.51 2.15
C VAL A 120 15.95 -2.37 1.23
N LEU A 121 15.66 -1.83 0.04
CA LEU A 121 14.95 -2.45 -1.08
C LEU A 121 15.91 -2.87 -2.21
#